data_AF-A0A167ZHH1-F1
#
_entry.id   AF-A0A167ZHH1-F1
#
_cell.length_a   1.000
_cell.length_b   1.000
_cell.length_c   1.000
_cell.angle_alpha   90.00
_cell.angle_beta   90.00
_cell.angle_gamma   90.00
#
_symmetry.space_group_name_H-M   'P 1'
#
loop_
_entity.id
_entity.type
_entity.pdbx_description
1 polymer ?
#
loop_
_entity_poly.entity_id
_entity_poly.type
_entity_poly.pdbx_seq_one_letter_code
_entity_poly.pdbx_strand_id
1 'polypeptide(L)'
;MAPREPVDVPSFASTQLALLDRELQSEVQETSSLITNHSPAGLQRAGLAITNLVVASQRTGLGGRTVLELGPDAAISSTGELPEHGLRAGDIVLVADQPAGSAKKREVRELESKGARGVVIRVQKTAVFAALDEGRDEVAFGGKVWVVKLADEVTYKRMKLTMEKLQKMGEAEYSSFIRVLFGLSSPSTVPRDLSAEEDLGKIEWFDPTLNDSQKDAIRFALASREIALIHGPPGTGKTHTLIELILQLVKLKRRVLVCGPSNISVDNIVERLAPHRLPILRLGHPARLLPSVVNHSLDVLTQTSEAGAIVKDVRAEMDAKQASIKKTKSGKERRQIYGDLRELRKEYRERERKCVGDLVGGSKVVLATLHGAGGHQLRNEKFDVVIIDEASQALEAQCWVPLLSASKAVCAGDHLQLPPTIKSSNSKTALKLRDGMDGKPIKGLTLETTLFDRLLALHGPSIKRMLTTQYRMHGKIMRFPSDELYESKLVAADAVKARLLKELEYEVEDNEDTNEPLIFIDTQGGDFPERSEEDDADSTKKGKASLHGDSKSNEMEAALVRQHVARLVDAGLKADDIAVVTPYNAQV
;
A
#
# COMPACT_ATOMS: atom_id res chain seq x y z
N MET A 1 -12.14 -5.78 21.29
CA MET A 1 -11.68 -4.54 21.97
C MET A 1 -10.19 -4.65 22.19
N ALA A 2 -9.44 -3.61 21.83
CA ALA A 2 -8.00 -3.54 22.02
C ALA A 2 -7.62 -3.68 23.51
N PRO A 3 -6.46 -4.29 23.84
CA PRO A 3 -6.01 -4.42 25.22
C PRO A 3 -5.78 -3.03 25.84
N ARG A 4 -6.30 -2.83 27.05
CA ARG A 4 -6.14 -1.59 27.84
C ARG A 4 -5.00 -1.66 28.86
N GLU A 5 -4.45 -2.86 29.04
CA GLU A 5 -3.37 -3.12 29.99
C GLU A 5 -2.02 -3.13 29.25
N PRO A 6 -0.91 -2.87 29.96
CA PRO A 6 0.43 -3.02 29.43
C PRO A 6 0.63 -4.42 28.83
N VAL A 7 1.30 -4.46 27.68
CA VAL A 7 1.53 -5.71 26.96
C VAL A 7 3.02 -6.00 26.95
N ASP A 8 3.39 -7.20 27.38
CA ASP A 8 4.75 -7.69 27.26
C ASP A 8 5.18 -7.82 25.78
N VAL A 9 6.38 -7.35 25.45
CA VAL A 9 6.86 -7.24 24.06
C VAL A 9 7.00 -8.63 23.39
N PRO A 10 7.69 -9.61 24.00
CA PRO A 10 7.71 -10.99 23.50
C PRO A 10 6.32 -11.62 23.31
N SER A 11 5.42 -11.41 24.26
CA SER A 11 4.05 -11.94 24.22
C SER A 11 3.24 -11.33 23.07
N PHE A 12 3.37 -10.01 22.86
CA PHE A 12 2.78 -9.31 21.72
C PHE A 12 3.31 -9.87 20.39
N ALA A 13 4.62 -9.97 20.25
CA ALA A 13 5.26 -10.46 19.04
C ALA A 13 4.83 -11.89 18.70
N SER A 14 4.76 -12.76 19.72
CA SER A 14 4.31 -14.15 19.56
C SER A 14 2.85 -14.24 19.11
N THR A 15 1.99 -13.39 19.68
CA THR A 15 0.57 -13.32 19.28
C THR A 15 0.42 -12.81 17.84
N GLN A 16 1.14 -11.75 17.47
CA GLN A 16 1.15 -11.22 16.10
C GLN A 16 1.68 -12.23 15.08
N LEU A 17 2.75 -12.97 15.40
CA LEU A 17 3.28 -14.03 14.52
C LEU A 17 2.24 -15.12 14.24
N ALA A 18 1.52 -15.59 15.26
CA ALA A 18 0.49 -16.60 15.09
C ALA A 18 -0.71 -16.09 14.26
N LEU A 19 -1.10 -14.83 14.47
CA LEU A 19 -2.15 -14.17 13.68
C LEU A 19 -1.74 -14.03 12.21
N LEU A 20 -0.54 -13.54 11.95
CA LEU A 20 0.01 -13.39 10.60
C LEU A 20 0.17 -14.74 9.89
N ASP A 21 0.61 -15.79 10.62
CA ASP A 21 0.72 -17.15 10.09
C ASP A 21 -0.64 -17.65 9.59
N ARG A 22 -1.69 -17.42 10.37
CA ARG A 22 -3.06 -17.80 10.00
C ARG A 22 -3.56 -17.03 8.78
N GLU A 23 -3.27 -15.73 8.71
CA GLU A 23 -3.61 -14.91 7.55
C GLU A 23 -2.92 -15.40 6.28
N LEU A 24 -1.60 -15.64 6.34
CA LEU A 24 -0.84 -16.18 5.21
C LEU A 24 -1.38 -17.55 4.79
N GLN A 25 -1.68 -18.45 5.73
CA GLN A 25 -2.24 -19.76 5.41
C GLN A 25 -3.58 -19.64 4.69
N SER A 26 -4.46 -18.72 5.13
CA SER A 26 -5.73 -18.45 4.48
C SER A 26 -5.54 -17.93 3.06
N GLU A 27 -4.67 -16.94 2.87
CA GLU A 27 -4.38 -16.34 1.55
C GLU A 27 -3.72 -17.34 0.59
N VAL A 28 -2.77 -18.15 1.07
CA VAL A 28 -2.11 -19.20 0.29
C VAL A 28 -3.11 -20.30 -0.07
N GLN A 29 -3.97 -20.72 0.85
CA GLN A 29 -4.99 -21.73 0.58
C GLN A 29 -5.99 -21.25 -0.47
N GLU A 30 -6.49 -20.02 -0.34
CA GLU A 30 -7.39 -19.38 -1.31
C GLU A 30 -6.72 -19.30 -2.69
N THR A 31 -5.54 -18.68 -2.77
CA THR A 31 -4.80 -18.50 -4.03
C THR A 31 -4.45 -19.84 -4.68
N SER A 32 -3.98 -20.81 -3.88
CA SER A 32 -3.66 -22.16 -4.35
C SER A 32 -4.90 -22.89 -4.86
N SER A 33 -6.04 -22.74 -4.19
CA SER A 33 -7.32 -23.32 -4.62
C SER A 33 -7.80 -22.73 -5.94
N LEU A 34 -7.66 -21.41 -6.11
CA LEU A 34 -8.01 -20.70 -7.35
C LEU A 34 -7.14 -21.21 -8.51
N ILE A 35 -5.82 -21.23 -8.33
CA ILE A 35 -4.86 -21.71 -9.34
C ILE A 35 -5.10 -23.18 -9.68
N THR A 36 -5.38 -24.02 -8.68
CA THR A 36 -5.50 -25.47 -8.85
C THR A 36 -6.84 -25.90 -9.47
N ASN A 37 -7.92 -25.16 -9.24
CA ASN A 37 -9.27 -25.54 -9.66
C ASN A 37 -9.74 -24.84 -10.95
N HIS A 38 -8.98 -23.87 -11.46
CA HIS A 38 -9.29 -23.16 -12.68
C HIS A 38 -8.29 -23.46 -13.80
N SER A 39 -8.79 -23.61 -15.03
CA SER A 39 -7.95 -23.64 -16.22
C SER A 39 -7.25 -22.28 -16.42
N PRO A 40 -6.12 -22.19 -17.16
CA PRO A 40 -5.47 -20.91 -17.46
C PRO A 40 -6.40 -19.84 -18.04
N ALA A 41 -7.33 -20.23 -18.93
CA ALA A 41 -8.36 -19.33 -19.47
C ALA A 41 -9.38 -18.86 -18.42
N GLY A 42 -9.66 -19.69 -17.41
CA GLY A 42 -10.49 -19.33 -16.26
C GLY A 42 -9.80 -18.32 -15.35
N LEU A 43 -8.51 -18.51 -15.07
CA LEU A 43 -7.71 -17.56 -14.29
C LEU A 43 -7.54 -16.22 -15.01
N GLN A 44 -7.44 -16.22 -16.33
CA GLN A 44 -7.40 -14.98 -17.11
C GLN A 44 -8.72 -14.22 -17.05
N ARG A 45 -9.88 -14.89 -17.19
CA ARG A 45 -11.19 -14.25 -17.00
C ARG A 45 -11.37 -13.70 -15.59
N ALA A 46 -10.76 -14.32 -14.59
CA ALA A 46 -10.70 -13.83 -13.21
C ALA A 46 -9.76 -12.62 -13.02
N GLY A 47 -8.98 -12.25 -14.05
CA GLY A 47 -7.91 -11.27 -13.95
C GLY A 47 -6.70 -11.70 -13.12
N LEU A 48 -6.56 -12.98 -12.78
CA LEU A 48 -5.47 -13.52 -11.94
C LEU A 48 -4.26 -14.02 -12.74
N ALA A 49 -4.41 -14.18 -14.06
CA ALA A 49 -3.33 -14.59 -14.94
C ALA A 49 -3.41 -13.90 -16.30
N ILE A 50 -2.28 -13.80 -16.99
CA ILE A 50 -2.22 -13.44 -18.40
C ILE A 50 -1.56 -14.60 -19.15
N THR A 51 -2.25 -15.09 -20.18
CA THR A 51 -1.77 -16.20 -21.01
C THR A 51 -1.26 -15.72 -22.36
N ASN A 52 -0.58 -16.60 -23.10
CA ASN A 52 -0.08 -16.39 -24.46
C ASN A 52 0.90 -15.21 -24.56
N LEU A 53 1.82 -15.10 -23.61
CA LEU A 53 2.87 -14.09 -23.59
C LEU A 53 4.16 -14.64 -24.19
N VAL A 54 5.04 -13.74 -24.63
CA VAL A 54 6.41 -14.02 -25.07
C VAL A 54 7.38 -13.04 -24.41
N VAL A 55 8.62 -13.48 -24.17
CA VAL A 55 9.69 -12.60 -23.66
C VAL A 55 10.18 -11.70 -24.79
N ALA A 56 9.71 -10.46 -24.83
CA ALA A 56 10.10 -9.46 -25.83
C ALA A 56 11.52 -8.95 -25.57
N SER A 57 11.85 -8.61 -24.32
CA SER A 57 13.17 -8.11 -23.94
C SER A 57 13.57 -8.53 -22.52
N GLN A 58 14.88 -8.51 -22.26
CA GLN A 58 15.47 -8.79 -20.95
C GLN A 58 16.56 -7.73 -20.68
N ARG A 59 16.52 -7.09 -19.52
CA ARG A 59 17.48 -6.03 -19.12
C ARG A 59 17.87 -6.11 -17.65
N THR A 60 18.92 -5.39 -17.26
CA THR A 60 19.31 -5.26 -15.85
C THR A 60 18.51 -4.15 -15.15
N GLY A 61 17.87 -4.47 -14.04
CA GLY A 61 17.20 -3.54 -13.12
C GLY A 61 17.98 -3.28 -11.83
N LEU A 62 17.38 -2.51 -10.92
CA LEU A 62 17.95 -2.15 -9.61
C LEU A 62 18.38 -3.40 -8.81
N GLY A 63 19.51 -3.33 -8.09
CA GLY A 63 20.07 -4.46 -7.35
C GLY A 63 20.73 -5.52 -8.25
N GLY A 64 20.83 -5.24 -9.55
CA GLY A 64 21.34 -6.19 -10.56
C GLY A 64 20.35 -7.31 -10.88
N ARG A 65 19.04 -7.10 -10.63
CA ARG A 65 17.99 -8.09 -10.95
C ARG A 65 17.67 -8.12 -12.44
N THR A 66 17.32 -9.30 -12.95
CA THR A 66 16.80 -9.43 -14.31
C THR A 66 15.37 -8.89 -14.39
N VAL A 67 15.11 -8.01 -15.36
CA VAL A 67 13.78 -7.52 -15.71
C VAL A 67 13.36 -8.10 -17.05
N LEU A 68 12.24 -8.83 -17.07
CA LEU A 68 11.59 -9.32 -18.28
C LEU A 68 10.54 -8.32 -18.77
N GLU A 69 10.45 -8.16 -20.08
CA GLU A 69 9.32 -7.55 -20.77
C GLU A 69 8.52 -8.64 -21.47
N LEU A 70 7.26 -8.80 -21.07
CA LEU A 70 6.36 -9.85 -21.51
C LEU A 70 5.23 -9.21 -22.33
N GLY A 71 5.25 -9.44 -23.64
CA GLY A 71 4.21 -8.96 -24.57
C GLY A 71 3.33 -10.10 -25.06
N PRO A 72 2.13 -9.83 -25.59
CA PRO A 72 1.29 -10.86 -26.19
C PRO A 72 1.96 -11.46 -27.42
N ASP A 73 1.74 -12.76 -27.64
CA ASP A 73 2.18 -13.44 -28.86
C ASP A 73 1.44 -12.84 -30.06
N ALA A 74 2.20 -12.31 -31.03
CA ALA A 74 1.69 -11.71 -32.25
C ALA A 74 0.87 -12.69 -33.11
N ALA A 75 1.03 -14.00 -32.92
CA ALA A 75 0.23 -15.01 -33.60
C ALA A 75 -1.19 -15.17 -33.03
N ILE A 76 -1.47 -14.59 -31.85
CA ILE A 76 -2.74 -14.74 -31.14
C ILE A 76 -3.44 -13.39 -30.93
N SER A 77 -2.69 -12.33 -30.62
CA SER A 77 -3.25 -11.00 -30.41
C SER A 77 -3.34 -10.23 -31.72
N SER A 78 -4.56 -9.93 -32.17
CA SER A 78 -4.83 -9.10 -33.36
C SER A 78 -4.62 -7.61 -33.10
N THR A 79 -4.76 -7.16 -31.85
CA THR A 79 -4.62 -5.76 -31.43
C THR A 79 -3.22 -5.44 -30.91
N GLY A 80 -2.44 -6.46 -30.53
CA GLY A 80 -1.15 -6.29 -29.84
C GLY A 80 -1.29 -5.83 -28.38
N GLU A 81 -2.51 -5.73 -27.86
CA GLU A 81 -2.79 -5.38 -26.46
C GLU A 81 -2.86 -6.62 -25.58
N LEU A 82 -2.60 -6.43 -24.28
CA LEU A 82 -2.82 -7.44 -23.25
C LEU A 82 -4.33 -7.67 -23.06
N PRO A 83 -4.75 -8.91 -22.76
CA PRO A 83 -6.12 -9.16 -22.34
C PRO A 83 -6.40 -8.46 -20.99
N GLU A 84 -7.68 -8.22 -20.70
CA GLU A 84 -8.10 -7.68 -19.40
C GLU A 84 -7.55 -8.52 -18.25
N HIS A 85 -6.99 -7.85 -17.24
CA HIS A 85 -6.34 -8.50 -16.12
C HIS A 85 -6.34 -7.62 -14.86
N GLY A 86 -6.21 -8.24 -13.70
CA GLY A 86 -6.09 -7.59 -12.39
C GLY A 86 -4.64 -7.37 -11.92
N LEU A 87 -3.63 -7.69 -12.75
CA LEU A 87 -2.22 -7.50 -12.40
C LEU A 87 -1.87 -6.01 -12.28
N ARG A 88 -1.22 -5.66 -11.17
CA ARG A 88 -0.75 -4.30 -10.88
C ARG A 88 0.75 -4.30 -10.59
N ALA A 89 1.40 -3.16 -10.83
CA ALA A 89 2.75 -2.93 -10.35
C ALA A 89 2.73 -3.05 -8.82
N GLY A 90 3.31 -4.12 -8.29
CA GLY A 90 2.73 -4.63 -7.04
C GLY A 90 3.05 -6.08 -6.84
N ASP A 91 2.47 -6.80 -7.78
CA ASP A 91 2.06 -8.15 -7.55
C ASP A 91 3.26 -9.09 -7.60
N ILE A 92 3.28 -10.01 -6.65
CA ILE A 92 4.16 -11.16 -6.73
C ILE A 92 3.59 -12.07 -7.79
N VAL A 93 4.41 -12.43 -8.77
CA VAL A 93 4.00 -13.25 -9.89
C VAL A 93 4.94 -14.41 -10.12
N LEU A 94 4.38 -15.47 -10.68
CA LEU A 94 5.14 -16.53 -11.32
C LEU A 94 5.16 -16.28 -12.83
N VAL A 95 6.36 -16.27 -13.42
CA VAL A 95 6.56 -16.36 -14.86
C VAL A 95 7.01 -17.78 -15.18
N ALA A 96 6.23 -18.51 -15.97
CA ALA A 96 6.55 -19.89 -16.35
C ALA A 96 6.15 -20.16 -17.79
N ASP A 97 6.59 -21.28 -18.35
CA ASP A 97 6.06 -21.77 -19.63
C ASP A 97 4.56 -22.06 -19.49
N GLN A 98 3.79 -21.71 -20.51
CA GLN A 98 2.35 -21.87 -20.48
C GLN A 98 1.97 -23.34 -20.59
N PRO A 99 1.19 -23.89 -19.63
CA PRO A 99 0.67 -25.24 -19.74
C PRO A 99 -0.27 -25.37 -20.95
N ALA A 100 -0.27 -26.55 -21.60
CA ALA A 100 -1.29 -26.89 -22.58
C ALA A 100 -2.69 -26.84 -21.93
N GLY A 101 -3.73 -26.47 -22.69
CA GLY A 101 -5.09 -26.26 -22.16
C GLY A 101 -5.73 -27.47 -21.46
N SER A 102 -5.17 -28.67 -21.63
CA SER A 102 -5.57 -29.93 -20.99
C SER A 102 -4.63 -30.38 -19.85
N ALA A 103 -3.71 -29.52 -19.39
CA ALA A 103 -2.68 -29.90 -18.43
C ALA A 103 -3.27 -30.36 -17.09
N LYS A 104 -2.77 -31.47 -16.56
CA LYS A 104 -3.24 -32.05 -15.29
C LYS A 104 -2.68 -31.27 -14.10
N LYS A 105 -3.35 -31.32 -12.94
CA LYS A 105 -2.92 -30.67 -11.68
C LYS A 105 -1.44 -30.89 -11.32
N ARG A 106 -0.87 -32.06 -11.64
CA ARG A 106 0.54 -32.39 -11.38
C ARG A 106 1.51 -31.60 -12.27
N GLU A 107 1.13 -31.36 -13.52
CA GLU A 107 1.95 -30.62 -14.50
C GLU A 107 2.01 -29.13 -14.17
N VAL A 108 0.92 -28.54 -13.66
CA VAL A 108 0.90 -27.15 -13.19
C VAL A 108 1.87 -26.94 -12.02
N ARG A 109 1.88 -27.84 -11.02
CA ARG A 109 2.87 -27.81 -9.92
C ARG A 109 4.32 -28.00 -10.41
N GLU A 110 4.53 -28.80 -11.44
CA GLU A 110 5.85 -29.00 -12.02
C GLU A 110 6.34 -27.76 -12.78
N LEU A 111 5.43 -27.05 -13.44
CA LEU A 111 5.70 -25.76 -14.08
C LEU A 111 5.97 -24.64 -13.07
N GLU A 112 5.33 -24.65 -11.90
CA GLU A 112 5.69 -23.76 -10.78
C GLU A 112 7.13 -23.99 -10.30
N SER A 113 7.60 -25.24 -10.27
CA SER A 113 8.97 -25.58 -9.86
C SER A 113 10.03 -25.09 -10.85
N LYS A 114 9.66 -25.04 -12.15
CA LYS A 114 10.51 -24.62 -13.27
C LYS A 114 10.41 -23.13 -13.60
N GLY A 115 9.34 -22.45 -13.17
CA GLY A 115 9.15 -21.02 -13.37
C GLY A 115 10.10 -20.14 -12.54
N ALA A 116 10.04 -18.84 -12.81
CA ALA A 116 10.72 -17.80 -12.06
C ALA A 116 9.71 -16.93 -11.32
N ARG A 117 9.87 -16.83 -9.99
CA ARG A 117 9.15 -15.85 -9.19
C ARG A 117 9.72 -14.46 -9.45
N GLY A 118 8.85 -13.47 -9.43
CA GLY A 118 9.24 -12.08 -9.59
C GLY A 118 8.17 -11.13 -9.08
N VAL A 119 8.48 -9.86 -9.23
CA VAL A 119 7.60 -8.76 -8.85
C VAL A 119 7.23 -8.00 -10.10
N VAL A 120 5.94 -7.76 -10.32
CA VAL A 120 5.49 -6.86 -11.39
C VAL A 120 5.99 -5.46 -11.07
N ILE A 121 6.85 -4.96 -11.94
CA ILE A 121 7.45 -3.65 -11.80
C ILE A 121 6.67 -2.58 -12.57
N ARG A 122 6.05 -2.94 -13.69
CA ARG A 122 5.29 -2.04 -14.58
C ARG A 122 4.29 -2.84 -15.41
N VAL A 123 3.14 -2.25 -15.65
CA VAL A 123 2.12 -2.78 -16.56
C VAL A 123 1.78 -1.68 -17.58
N GLN A 124 1.74 -2.04 -18.85
CA GLN A 124 1.35 -1.19 -19.97
C GLN A 124 0.25 -1.90 -20.77
N LYS A 125 -0.45 -1.18 -21.64
CA LYS A 125 -1.49 -1.78 -22.50
C LYS A 125 -0.97 -2.95 -23.34
N THR A 126 0.30 -2.95 -23.72
CA THR A 126 0.91 -3.94 -24.63
C THR A 126 1.92 -4.88 -23.97
N ALA A 127 2.29 -4.65 -22.69
CA ALA A 127 3.32 -5.45 -22.04
C ALA A 127 3.28 -5.40 -20.51
N VAL A 128 3.63 -6.51 -19.88
CA VAL A 128 3.91 -6.61 -18.43
C VAL A 128 5.40 -6.74 -18.21
N PHE A 129 5.92 -6.00 -17.24
CA PHE A 129 7.32 -6.04 -16.85
C PHE A 129 7.45 -6.68 -15.48
N ALA A 130 8.26 -7.73 -15.37
CA ALA A 130 8.49 -8.45 -14.12
C ALA A 130 9.99 -8.50 -13.78
N ALA A 131 10.36 -8.07 -12.57
CA ALA A 131 11.71 -8.23 -12.03
C ALA A 131 11.81 -9.57 -11.30
N LEU A 132 12.67 -10.46 -11.76
CA LEU A 132 12.84 -11.80 -11.21
C LEU A 132 13.66 -11.79 -9.92
N ASP A 133 13.41 -12.78 -9.05
CA ASP A 133 14.20 -13.01 -7.85
C ASP A 133 15.62 -13.52 -8.17
N GLU A 134 16.56 -13.27 -7.26
CA GLU A 134 17.98 -13.60 -7.45
C GLU A 134 18.23 -15.11 -7.63
N GLY A 135 19.12 -15.47 -8.55
CA GLY A 135 19.59 -16.85 -8.75
C GLY A 135 18.80 -17.66 -9.78
N ARG A 136 17.82 -17.07 -10.48
CA ARG A 136 17.07 -17.71 -11.58
C ARG A 136 17.20 -17.00 -12.93
N ASP A 137 18.22 -16.16 -13.09
CA ASP A 137 18.56 -15.47 -14.35
C ASP A 137 18.91 -16.44 -15.51
N GLU A 138 19.05 -17.73 -15.20
CA GLU A 138 19.39 -18.81 -16.13
C GLU A 138 18.17 -19.54 -16.70
N VAL A 139 16.94 -19.21 -16.27
CA VAL A 139 15.73 -19.83 -16.84
C VAL A 139 15.53 -19.30 -18.26
N ALA A 140 15.88 -20.12 -19.25
CA ALA A 140 15.67 -19.82 -20.66
C ALA A 140 14.20 -20.05 -21.03
N PHE A 141 13.43 -18.98 -21.15
CA PHE A 141 12.07 -19.01 -21.68
C PHE A 141 12.12 -19.12 -23.21
N GLY A 142 11.97 -20.34 -23.73
CA GLY A 142 12.09 -20.64 -25.16
C GLY A 142 10.78 -20.61 -25.94
N GLY A 143 9.63 -20.44 -25.28
CA GLY A 143 8.30 -20.55 -25.89
C GLY A 143 7.26 -19.59 -25.30
N LYS A 144 5.98 -19.95 -25.43
CA LYS A 144 4.86 -19.20 -24.84
C LYS A 144 4.93 -19.30 -23.32
N VAL A 145 4.87 -18.15 -22.67
CA VAL A 145 4.84 -18.02 -21.23
C VAL A 145 3.48 -17.49 -20.77
N TRP A 146 3.22 -17.67 -19.48
CA TRP A 146 2.10 -17.07 -18.79
C TRP A 146 2.58 -16.44 -17.50
N VAL A 147 1.84 -15.45 -17.02
CA VAL A 147 2.08 -14.76 -15.76
C VAL A 147 0.90 -15.04 -14.84
N VAL A 148 1.19 -15.51 -13.63
CA VAL A 148 0.15 -15.84 -12.63
C VAL A 148 0.41 -15.04 -11.37
N LYS A 149 -0.62 -14.39 -10.83
CA LYS A 149 -0.57 -13.70 -9.54
C LYS A 149 -0.43 -14.72 -8.41
N LEU A 150 0.54 -14.51 -7.53
CA LEU A 150 0.78 -15.29 -6.32
C LEU A 150 0.37 -14.48 -5.08
N ALA A 151 0.23 -15.17 -3.95
CA ALA A 151 0.09 -14.55 -2.63
C ALA A 151 1.35 -13.73 -2.27
N ASP A 152 1.18 -12.61 -1.57
CA ASP A 152 2.29 -11.74 -1.21
C ASP A 152 3.06 -12.24 0.03
N GLU A 153 3.89 -13.27 -0.17
CA GLU A 153 4.77 -13.78 0.87
C GLU A 153 5.85 -12.78 1.32
N VAL A 154 6.17 -11.76 0.51
CA VAL A 154 7.27 -10.82 0.79
C VAL A 154 6.87 -9.88 1.92
N THR A 155 5.66 -9.33 1.83
CA THR A 155 5.04 -8.52 2.87
C THR A 155 4.99 -9.27 4.21
N TYR A 156 4.52 -10.52 4.19
CA TYR A 156 4.51 -11.38 5.38
C TYR A 156 5.92 -11.61 5.95
N LYS A 157 6.92 -11.94 5.11
CA LYS A 157 8.30 -12.19 5.56
C LYS A 157 8.89 -11.01 6.30
N ARG A 158 8.61 -9.77 5.86
CA ARG A 158 9.09 -8.55 6.52
C ARG A 158 8.45 -8.37 7.90
N MET A 159 7.13 -8.50 8.00
CA MET A 159 6.43 -8.43 9.29
C MET A 159 6.95 -9.51 10.25
N LYS A 160 7.11 -10.74 9.75
CA LYS A 160 7.65 -11.86 10.53
C LYS A 160 9.03 -11.55 11.10
N LEU A 161 9.98 -11.08 10.29
CA LEU A 161 11.32 -10.73 10.76
C LEU A 161 11.30 -9.64 11.83
N THR A 162 10.45 -8.63 11.68
CA THR A 162 10.26 -7.56 12.67
C THR A 162 9.69 -8.11 13.98
N MET A 163 8.67 -8.97 13.90
CA MET A 163 8.07 -9.60 15.09
C MET A 163 9.07 -10.56 15.76
N GLU A 164 9.82 -11.37 15.03
CA GLU A 164 10.87 -12.23 15.59
C GLU A 164 11.97 -11.40 16.29
N LYS A 165 12.28 -10.21 15.79
CA LYS A 165 13.21 -9.28 16.45
C LYS A 165 12.64 -8.74 17.76
N LEU A 166 11.37 -8.33 17.78
CA LEU A 166 10.69 -7.91 19.01
C LEU A 166 10.59 -9.07 20.01
N GLN A 167 10.33 -10.29 19.53
CA GLN A 167 10.19 -11.48 20.36
C GLN A 167 11.47 -11.81 21.14
N LYS A 168 12.63 -11.59 20.51
CA LYS A 168 13.95 -11.85 21.10
C LYS A 168 14.50 -10.69 21.93
N MET A 169 13.82 -9.55 21.94
CA MET A 169 14.29 -8.34 22.61
C MET A 169 14.15 -8.50 24.13
N GLY A 170 15.25 -8.31 24.85
CA GLY A 170 15.22 -8.29 26.31
C GLY A 170 14.79 -6.93 26.88
N GLU A 171 14.31 -6.89 28.12
CA GLU A 171 13.85 -5.64 28.76
C GLU A 171 14.91 -4.53 28.84
N ALA A 172 16.19 -4.91 28.89
CA ALA A 172 17.33 -3.99 28.87
C ALA A 172 17.48 -3.25 27.54
N GLU A 173 16.94 -3.79 26.44
CA GLU A 173 16.97 -3.18 25.11
C GLU A 173 15.77 -2.24 24.87
N TYR A 174 14.78 -2.24 25.76
CA TYR A 174 13.58 -1.41 25.61
C TYR A 174 13.92 0.06 25.84
N SER A 175 13.99 0.81 24.73
CA SER A 175 14.02 2.27 24.77
C SER A 175 12.79 2.84 25.48
N SER A 176 12.89 4.08 25.99
CA SER A 176 11.74 4.82 26.54
C SER A 176 10.55 4.84 25.57
N PHE A 177 10.83 5.01 24.28
CA PHE A 177 9.83 4.96 23.21
C PHE A 177 9.08 3.62 23.14
N ILE A 178 9.80 2.49 23.15
CA ILE A 178 9.19 1.15 23.16
C ILE A 178 8.38 0.94 24.45
N ARG A 179 8.94 1.33 25.61
CA ARG A 179 8.24 1.21 26.90
C ARG A 179 6.89 1.94 26.88
N VAL A 180 6.83 3.14 26.32
CA VAL A 180 5.58 3.90 26.16
C VAL A 180 4.62 3.20 25.19
N LEU A 181 5.09 2.77 24.01
CA LEU A 181 4.23 2.10 23.02
C LEU A 181 3.63 0.77 23.51
N PHE A 182 4.24 0.12 24.50
CA PHE A 182 3.76 -1.12 25.12
C PHE A 182 3.07 -0.90 26.48
N GLY A 183 2.99 0.33 26.97
CA GLY A 183 2.32 0.66 28.24
C GLY A 183 3.15 0.35 29.49
N LEU A 184 4.41 0.00 29.31
CA LEU A 184 5.37 -0.23 30.41
C LEU A 184 5.79 1.10 31.08
N SER A 185 5.47 2.24 30.47
CA SER A 185 5.67 3.58 31.01
C SER A 185 4.61 4.53 30.44
N SER A 186 4.29 5.59 31.19
CA SER A 186 3.40 6.64 30.71
C SER A 186 4.09 7.55 29.69
N PRO A 187 3.37 8.11 28.70
CA PRO A 187 3.91 9.12 27.79
C PRO A 187 4.38 10.34 28.57
N SER A 188 5.39 11.04 28.03
CA SER A 188 5.84 12.30 28.62
C SER A 188 4.69 13.32 28.64
N THR A 189 4.60 14.11 29.73
CA THR A 189 3.54 15.12 29.86
C THR A 189 3.75 16.26 28.87
N VAL A 190 2.71 16.55 28.10
CA VAL A 190 2.65 17.70 27.20
C VAL A 190 1.90 18.84 27.90
N PRO A 191 2.43 20.07 27.93
CA PRO A 191 1.74 21.19 28.56
C PRO A 191 0.36 21.44 27.94
N ARG A 192 -0.60 21.88 28.79
CA ARG A 192 -1.99 22.08 28.36
C ARG A 192 -2.15 23.27 27.41
N ASP A 193 -1.35 24.32 27.62
CA ASP A 193 -1.33 25.50 26.78
C ASP A 193 -0.01 25.56 25.99
N LEU A 194 -0.06 25.04 24.77
CA LEU A 194 1.07 25.02 23.85
C LEU A 194 1.29 26.38 23.15
N SER A 195 0.32 27.29 23.27
CA SER A 195 0.42 28.63 22.69
C SER A 195 1.24 29.58 23.57
N ALA A 196 1.33 29.28 24.87
CA ALA A 196 2.12 30.03 25.84
C ALA A 196 3.61 29.62 25.90
N GLU A 197 4.00 28.49 25.29
CA GLU A 197 5.41 28.10 25.21
C GLU A 197 6.17 28.99 24.21
N GLU A 198 7.34 29.52 24.59
CA GLU A 198 8.07 30.47 23.73
C GLU A 198 8.42 29.90 22.35
N ASP A 199 8.80 28.62 22.27
CA ASP A 199 9.23 27.95 21.04
C ASP A 199 8.05 27.43 20.19
N LEU A 200 6.91 27.06 20.82
CA LEU A 200 5.74 26.49 20.12
C LEU A 200 4.60 27.50 19.88
N GLY A 201 4.53 28.56 20.68
CA GLY A 201 3.59 29.67 20.54
C GLY A 201 3.93 30.58 19.36
N LYS A 202 5.22 30.73 19.07
CA LYS A 202 5.77 31.61 18.01
C LYS A 202 6.20 30.85 16.74
N ILE A 203 5.53 29.74 16.44
CA ILE A 203 5.77 29.01 15.19
C ILE A 203 5.39 29.92 14.00
N GLU A 204 6.36 30.14 13.13
CA GLU A 204 6.13 30.70 11.80
C GLU A 204 5.61 29.58 10.90
N TRP A 205 4.33 29.68 10.53
CA TRP A 205 3.64 28.73 9.68
C TRP A 205 4.07 28.88 8.23
N PHE A 206 4.39 27.77 7.55
CA PHE A 206 4.65 27.80 6.12
C PHE A 206 3.34 28.00 5.34
N ASP A 207 2.26 27.36 5.80
CA ASP A 207 0.92 27.58 5.26
C ASP A 207 0.07 28.52 6.15
N PRO A 208 -0.29 29.72 5.67
CA PRO A 208 -1.11 30.66 6.43
C PRO A 208 -2.58 30.26 6.53
N THR A 209 -3.05 29.31 5.72
CA THR A 209 -4.47 28.91 5.62
C THR A 209 -4.88 27.87 6.65
N LEU A 210 -3.94 27.36 7.46
CA LEU A 210 -4.20 26.38 8.51
C LEU A 210 -5.20 26.90 9.55
N ASN A 211 -6.21 26.09 9.84
CA ASN A 211 -7.18 26.37 10.90
C ASN A 211 -6.62 26.02 12.29
N ASP A 212 -7.35 26.43 13.33
CA ASP A 212 -6.90 26.27 14.72
C ASP A 212 -6.73 24.81 15.16
N SER A 213 -7.62 23.91 14.70
CA SER A 213 -7.52 22.48 15.03
C SER A 213 -6.27 21.83 14.42
N GLN A 214 -5.89 22.27 13.21
CA GLN A 214 -4.66 21.82 12.55
C GLN A 214 -3.42 22.38 13.25
N LYS A 215 -3.42 23.68 13.58
CA LYS A 215 -2.33 24.33 14.32
C LYS A 215 -2.11 23.68 15.70
N ASP A 216 -3.18 23.40 16.43
CA ASP A 216 -3.11 22.69 17.72
C ASP A 216 -2.54 21.28 17.56
N ALA A 217 -3.02 20.51 16.57
CA ALA A 217 -2.49 19.18 16.30
C ALA A 217 -0.99 19.19 15.96
N ILE A 218 -0.51 20.18 15.21
CA ILE A 218 0.91 20.33 14.86
C ILE A 218 1.73 20.70 16.09
N ARG A 219 1.31 21.70 16.88
CA ARG A 219 1.99 22.06 18.13
C ARG A 219 2.08 20.86 19.07
N PHE A 220 0.97 20.15 19.23
CA PHE A 220 0.91 18.95 20.05
C PHE A 220 1.88 17.87 19.55
N ALA A 221 1.88 17.59 18.25
CA ALA A 221 2.78 16.62 17.65
C ALA A 221 4.26 17.03 17.79
N LEU A 222 4.59 18.32 17.74
CA LEU A 222 5.94 18.83 17.99
C LEU A 222 6.35 18.66 19.46
N ALA A 223 5.47 18.99 20.40
CA ALA A 223 5.70 18.91 21.85
C ALA A 223 5.84 17.47 22.37
N SER A 224 5.08 16.52 21.82
CA SER A 224 5.12 15.11 22.23
C SER A 224 6.52 14.51 22.01
N ARG A 225 7.05 13.80 23.01
CA ARG A 225 8.39 13.19 22.92
C ARG A 225 8.36 11.82 22.27
N GLU A 226 7.46 10.95 22.68
CA GLU A 226 7.42 9.56 22.22
C GLU A 226 6.35 9.34 21.15
N ILE A 227 5.11 9.77 21.40
CA ILE A 227 3.96 9.46 20.53
C ILE A 227 2.98 10.63 20.44
N ALA A 228 2.45 10.87 19.24
CA ALA A 228 1.29 11.72 19.01
C ALA A 228 0.32 11.05 18.02
N LEU A 229 -0.98 11.12 18.30
CA LEU A 229 -2.04 10.66 17.41
C LEU A 229 -2.78 11.87 16.82
N ILE A 230 -2.80 11.98 15.50
CA ILE A 230 -3.62 12.96 14.76
C ILE A 230 -4.83 12.23 14.19
N HIS A 231 -5.99 12.45 14.78
CA HIS A 231 -7.25 11.92 14.30
C HIS A 231 -7.81 12.87 13.24
N GLY A 232 -7.80 12.43 11.99
CA GLY A 232 -8.25 13.23 10.84
C GLY A 232 -9.50 12.65 10.17
N PRO A 233 -10.71 13.04 10.62
CA PRO A 233 -11.97 12.70 9.97
C PRO A 233 -12.03 13.09 8.48
N PRO A 234 -13.01 12.58 7.70
CA PRO A 234 -13.14 12.85 6.27
C PRO A 234 -13.13 14.35 5.94
N GLY A 235 -12.26 14.76 5.01
CA GLY A 235 -12.22 16.14 4.51
C GLY A 235 -11.55 17.15 5.45
N THR A 236 -10.98 16.74 6.58
CA THR A 236 -10.38 17.67 7.58
C THR A 236 -8.96 18.16 7.26
N GLY A 237 -8.41 17.75 6.12
CA GLY A 237 -7.07 18.15 5.70
C GLY A 237 -5.93 17.43 6.41
N LYS A 238 -6.11 16.19 6.87
CA LYS A 238 -5.07 15.36 7.53
C LYS A 238 -3.71 15.42 6.84
N THR A 239 -3.66 15.12 5.55
CA THR A 239 -2.41 15.18 4.77
C THR A 239 -1.85 16.60 4.73
N HIS A 240 -2.69 17.64 4.63
CA HIS A 240 -2.23 19.04 4.66
C HIS A 240 -1.59 19.41 6.01
N THR A 241 -2.19 18.97 7.13
CA THR A 241 -1.60 19.09 8.47
C THR A 241 -0.25 18.36 8.58
N LEU A 242 -0.12 17.17 7.99
CA LEU A 242 1.13 16.41 7.99
C LEU A 242 2.24 17.10 7.19
N ILE A 243 1.92 17.75 6.08
CA ILE A 243 2.88 18.52 5.28
C ILE A 243 3.51 19.61 6.15
N GLU A 244 2.69 20.46 6.78
CA GLU A 244 3.18 21.51 7.68
C GLU A 244 4.04 20.91 8.81
N LEU A 245 3.58 19.83 9.45
CA LEU A 245 4.35 19.16 10.51
C LEU A 245 5.73 18.69 10.03
N ILE A 246 5.82 18.12 8.83
CA ILE A 246 7.10 17.69 8.23
C ILE A 246 8.01 18.90 8.00
N LEU A 247 7.48 20.00 7.47
CA LEU A 247 8.26 21.23 7.25
C LEU A 247 8.81 21.78 8.57
N GLN A 248 7.99 21.80 9.63
CA GLN A 248 8.42 22.25 10.96
C GLN A 248 9.48 21.33 11.57
N LEU A 249 9.32 20.00 11.46
CA LEU A 249 10.33 19.04 11.92
C LEU A 249 11.67 19.22 11.20
N VAL A 250 11.64 19.44 9.88
CA VAL A 250 12.86 19.69 9.09
C VAL A 250 13.49 21.03 9.45
N LYS A 251 12.70 22.09 9.72
CA LYS A 251 13.18 23.38 10.24
C LYS A 251 13.91 23.20 11.58
N LEU A 252 13.42 22.30 12.44
CA LEU A 252 14.07 21.87 13.69
C LEU A 252 15.23 20.87 13.49
N LYS A 253 15.70 20.71 12.25
CA LYS A 253 16.81 19.83 11.86
C LYS A 253 16.59 18.35 12.20
N ARG A 254 15.33 17.93 12.31
CA ARG A 254 14.96 16.52 12.51
C ARG A 254 14.94 15.78 11.19
N ARG A 255 15.45 14.55 11.19
CA ARG A 255 15.35 13.63 10.06
C ARG A 255 14.08 12.80 10.19
N VAL A 256 13.26 12.83 9.15
CA VAL A 256 11.90 12.27 9.18
C VAL A 256 11.78 11.10 8.23
N LEU A 257 11.21 9.99 8.71
CA LEU A 257 10.73 8.90 7.86
C LEU A 257 9.20 8.96 7.79
N VAL A 258 8.66 9.18 6.61
CA VAL A 258 7.21 9.19 6.38
C VAL A 258 6.81 7.86 5.77
N CYS A 259 5.80 7.22 6.35
CA CYS A 259 5.26 5.96 5.90
C CYS A 259 3.75 5.99 5.73
N GLY A 260 3.25 5.08 4.89
CA GLY A 260 1.83 4.77 4.78
C GLY A 260 1.61 3.34 4.28
N PRO A 261 0.41 2.78 4.43
CA PRO A 261 0.10 1.42 4.00
C PRO A 261 0.08 1.26 2.48
N SER A 262 -0.21 2.34 1.72
CA SER A 262 -0.33 2.32 0.26
C SER A 262 0.68 3.24 -0.43
N ASN A 263 0.93 3.05 -1.73
CA ASN A 263 1.76 4.00 -2.49
C ASN A 263 1.07 5.36 -2.63
N ILE A 264 -0.25 5.37 -2.90
CA ILE A 264 -1.03 6.59 -3.09
C ILE A 264 -0.95 7.51 -1.87
N SER A 265 -1.10 6.95 -0.65
CA SER A 265 -0.99 7.74 0.58
C SER A 265 0.37 8.42 0.73
N VAL A 266 1.45 7.72 0.36
CA VAL A 266 2.82 8.26 0.43
C VAL A 266 3.07 9.28 -0.68
N ASP A 267 2.64 8.98 -1.90
CA ASP A 267 2.88 9.81 -3.08
C ASP A 267 2.17 11.15 -2.98
N ASN A 268 0.96 11.18 -2.42
CA ASN A 268 0.23 12.42 -2.11
C ASN A 268 1.02 13.35 -1.18
N ILE A 269 1.81 12.80 -0.26
CA ILE A 269 2.69 13.58 0.61
C ILE A 269 3.90 14.08 -0.19
N VAL A 270 4.52 13.23 -1.02
CA VAL A 270 5.67 13.63 -1.84
C VAL A 270 5.31 14.80 -2.77
N GLU A 271 4.17 14.70 -3.46
CA GLU A 271 3.71 15.72 -4.40
C GLU A 271 3.54 17.08 -3.73
N ARG A 272 3.03 17.10 -2.49
CA ARG A 272 2.84 18.34 -1.72
C ARG A 272 4.12 18.85 -1.05
N LEU A 273 5.10 17.99 -0.78
CA LEU A 273 6.41 18.41 -0.26
C LEU A 273 7.34 18.95 -1.36
N ALA A 274 7.23 18.44 -2.59
CA ALA A 274 8.13 18.76 -3.69
C ALA A 274 8.29 20.29 -3.95
N PRO A 275 7.22 21.12 -3.91
CA PRO A 275 7.34 22.58 -4.10
C PRO A 275 8.22 23.28 -3.05
N HIS A 276 8.38 22.72 -1.86
CA HIS A 276 9.17 23.30 -0.76
C HIS A 276 10.69 23.09 -0.92
N ARG A 277 11.14 22.41 -2.00
CA ARG A 277 12.55 22.19 -2.35
C ARG A 277 13.38 21.53 -1.23
N LEU A 278 12.75 20.66 -0.45
CA LEU A 278 13.44 19.88 0.57
C LEU A 278 14.22 18.70 -0.04
N PRO A 279 15.34 18.28 0.58
CA PRO A 279 16.00 17.02 0.22
C PRO A 279 15.13 15.83 0.62
N ILE A 280 14.23 15.43 -0.29
CA ILE A 280 13.29 14.32 -0.13
C ILE A 280 13.69 13.12 -0.99
N LEU A 281 13.47 11.91 -0.47
CA LEU A 281 13.74 10.66 -1.17
C LEU A 281 12.55 9.69 -1.03
N ARG A 282 11.99 9.27 -2.17
CA ARG A 282 10.88 8.31 -2.22
C ARG A 282 11.41 6.90 -2.52
N LEU A 283 11.21 5.96 -1.61
CA LEU A 283 11.56 4.56 -1.76
C LEU A 283 10.40 3.74 -2.32
N GLY A 284 10.47 3.35 -3.57
CA GLY A 284 9.49 2.51 -4.22
C GLY A 284 9.80 2.39 -5.69
N HIS A 285 9.31 1.33 -6.32
CA HIS A 285 9.54 1.14 -7.74
C HIS A 285 8.79 2.23 -8.54
N PRO A 286 9.44 2.96 -9.48
CA PRO A 286 8.86 4.08 -10.21
C PRO A 286 7.48 3.85 -10.82
N ALA A 287 7.21 2.64 -11.33
CA ALA A 287 5.92 2.33 -11.95
C ALA A 287 4.77 2.07 -10.96
N ARG A 288 5.03 2.10 -9.65
CA ARG A 288 3.99 2.16 -8.61
C ARG A 288 3.75 3.58 -8.12
N LEU A 289 4.51 4.55 -8.62
CA LEU A 289 4.50 5.92 -8.15
C LEU A 289 3.67 6.80 -9.08
N LEU A 290 3.07 7.85 -8.52
CA LEU A 290 2.45 8.90 -9.32
C LEU A 290 3.50 9.56 -10.24
N PRO A 291 3.14 9.97 -11.48
CA PRO A 291 4.06 10.58 -12.42
C PRO A 291 4.82 11.80 -11.86
N SER A 292 4.14 12.64 -11.07
CA SER A 292 4.71 13.82 -10.40
C SER A 292 5.79 13.47 -9.36
N VAL A 293 5.76 12.24 -8.84
CA VAL A 293 6.62 11.75 -7.75
C VAL A 293 7.85 10.99 -8.25
N VAL A 294 7.82 10.48 -9.49
CA VAL A 294 8.87 9.61 -10.06
C VAL A 294 10.27 10.23 -9.98
N ASN A 295 10.39 11.54 -10.17
CA ASN A 295 11.68 12.25 -10.12
C ASN A 295 12.32 12.27 -8.72
N HIS A 296 11.53 12.01 -7.67
CA HIS A 296 12.00 11.90 -6.30
C HIS A 296 12.30 10.45 -5.88
N SER A 297 12.10 9.49 -6.79
CA SER A 297 12.30 8.07 -6.48
C SER A 297 13.77 7.69 -6.43
N LEU A 298 14.12 6.75 -5.54
CA LEU A 298 15.49 6.26 -5.41
C LEU A 298 16.03 5.75 -6.75
N ASP A 299 15.24 4.97 -7.49
CA ASP A 299 15.65 4.36 -8.76
C ASP A 299 15.96 5.38 -9.86
N VAL A 300 15.30 6.54 -9.83
CA VAL A 300 15.56 7.64 -10.77
C VAL A 300 16.73 8.48 -10.29
N LEU A 301 16.82 8.76 -8.98
CA LEU A 301 17.91 9.53 -8.42
C LEU A 301 19.26 8.81 -8.53
N THR A 302 19.30 7.48 -8.43
CA THR A 302 20.53 6.69 -8.69
C THR A 302 20.97 6.74 -10.15
N GLN A 303 20.13 7.18 -11.08
CA GLN A 303 20.46 7.30 -12.51
C GLN A 303 20.73 8.75 -12.95
N THR A 304 20.13 9.71 -12.27
CA THR A 304 20.12 11.13 -12.68
C THR A 304 21.01 12.01 -11.81
N SER A 305 21.30 11.61 -10.56
CA SER A 305 22.18 12.36 -9.68
C SER A 305 23.64 12.26 -10.12
N GLU A 306 24.45 13.22 -9.71
CA GLU A 306 25.91 13.18 -9.87
C GLU A 306 26.51 11.89 -9.28
N ALA A 307 25.99 11.44 -8.13
CA ALA A 307 26.38 10.18 -7.50
C ALA A 307 26.03 8.94 -8.36
N GLY A 308 25.02 9.06 -9.22
CA GLY A 308 24.55 8.02 -10.13
C GLY A 308 25.37 7.84 -11.40
N ALA A 309 26.18 8.84 -11.79
CA ALA A 309 27.01 8.77 -12.99
C ALA A 309 27.93 7.52 -12.99
N ILE A 310 28.48 7.19 -11.81
CA ILE A 310 29.39 6.06 -11.60
C ILE A 310 28.71 4.70 -11.82
N VAL A 311 27.39 4.63 -11.60
CA VAL A 311 26.56 3.42 -11.75
C VAL A 311 26.14 3.21 -13.21
N LYS A 312 25.96 4.31 -13.96
CA LYS A 312 25.50 4.32 -15.35
C LYS A 312 26.46 3.59 -16.28
N ASP A 313 27.77 3.78 -16.10
CA ASP A 313 28.79 3.19 -16.97
C ASP A 313 28.82 1.66 -16.87
N VAL A 314 28.82 1.13 -15.63
CA VAL A 314 28.83 -0.31 -15.38
C VAL A 314 27.54 -0.96 -15.90
N ARG A 315 26.39 -0.27 -15.78
CA ARG A 315 25.12 -0.75 -16.31
C ARG A 315 25.14 -0.86 -17.84
N ALA A 316 25.66 0.15 -18.52
CA ALA A 316 25.77 0.15 -19.98
C ALA A 316 26.66 -1.00 -20.47
N GLU A 317 27.76 -1.27 -19.78
CA GLU A 317 28.63 -2.41 -20.08
C GLU A 317 27.94 -3.76 -19.86
N MET A 318 27.19 -3.90 -18.77
CA MET A 318 26.39 -5.10 -18.49
C MET A 318 25.33 -5.36 -19.57
N ASP A 319 24.55 -4.35 -19.94
CA ASP A 319 23.50 -4.49 -20.94
C ASP A 319 24.10 -4.84 -22.33
N ALA A 320 25.27 -4.29 -22.68
CA ALA A 320 25.99 -4.63 -23.89
C ALA A 320 26.47 -6.10 -23.90
N LYS A 321 27.04 -6.58 -22.78
CA LYS A 321 27.44 -7.99 -22.60
C LYS A 321 26.25 -8.92 -22.62
N GLN A 322 25.11 -8.51 -22.05
CA GLN A 322 23.89 -9.32 -22.06
C GLN A 322 23.30 -9.45 -23.47
N ALA A 323 23.31 -8.37 -24.26
CA ALA A 323 22.87 -8.39 -25.65
C ALA A 323 23.75 -9.27 -26.56
N SER A 324 25.04 -9.42 -26.25
CA SER A 324 25.97 -10.25 -27.03
C SER A 324 25.72 -11.76 -26.85
N ILE A 325 25.08 -12.19 -25.75
CA ILE A 325 24.73 -13.60 -25.50
C ILE A 325 23.85 -14.15 -26.63
N LYS A 326 22.82 -13.41 -27.05
CA LYS A 326 21.90 -13.83 -28.14
C LYS A 326 22.63 -14.03 -29.47
N LYS A 327 23.73 -13.30 -29.70
CA LYS A 327 24.52 -13.34 -30.95
C LYS A 327 25.60 -14.43 -30.94
N THR A 328 25.96 -14.93 -29.77
CA THR A 328 27.07 -15.87 -29.59
C THR A 328 26.61 -17.31 -29.83
N LYS A 329 27.24 -18.03 -30.77
CA LYS A 329 26.93 -19.43 -31.10
C LYS A 329 27.81 -20.45 -30.34
N SER A 330 29.00 -20.03 -29.89
CA SER A 330 29.94 -20.89 -29.15
C SER A 330 29.58 -21.02 -27.68
N GLY A 331 29.48 -22.26 -27.18
CA GLY A 331 29.19 -22.54 -25.76
C GLY A 331 30.31 -22.09 -24.81
N LYS A 332 31.58 -22.10 -25.27
CA LYS A 332 32.73 -21.64 -24.48
C LYS A 332 32.71 -20.12 -24.31
N GLU A 333 32.43 -19.38 -25.38
CA GLU A 333 32.30 -17.91 -25.36
C GLU A 333 31.10 -17.47 -24.51
N ARG A 334 29.96 -18.18 -24.61
CA ARG A 334 28.82 -17.93 -23.71
C ARG A 334 29.20 -18.06 -22.24
N ARG A 335 29.91 -19.13 -21.87
CA ARG A 335 30.40 -19.32 -20.48
C ARG A 335 31.30 -18.17 -20.02
N GLN A 336 32.16 -17.67 -20.90
CA GLN A 336 33.02 -16.54 -20.58
C GLN A 336 32.22 -15.25 -20.38
N ILE A 337 31.24 -14.97 -21.26
CA ILE A 337 30.34 -13.81 -21.11
C ILE A 337 29.55 -13.87 -19.79
N TYR A 338 29.09 -15.06 -19.38
CA TYR A 338 28.44 -15.24 -18.07
C TYR A 338 29.40 -14.99 -16.88
N GLY A 339 30.68 -15.34 -17.03
CA GLY A 339 31.73 -15.02 -16.06
C GLY A 339 31.92 -13.51 -15.91
N ASP A 340 32.15 -12.81 -17.03
CA ASP A 340 32.30 -11.35 -17.08
C ASP A 340 31.07 -10.64 -16.47
N LEU A 341 29.86 -11.07 -16.85
CA LEU A 341 28.61 -10.52 -16.31
C LEU A 341 28.50 -10.70 -14.80
N ARG A 342 29.01 -11.78 -14.24
CA ARG A 342 28.99 -12.02 -12.79
C ARG A 342 29.90 -11.03 -12.06
N GLU A 343 31.07 -10.73 -12.62
CA GLU A 343 31.99 -9.73 -12.05
C GLU A 343 31.42 -8.31 -12.16
N LEU A 344 30.92 -7.94 -13.34
CA LEU A 344 30.26 -6.65 -13.56
C LEU A 344 29.05 -6.44 -12.64
N ARG A 345 28.24 -7.49 -12.41
CA ARG A 345 27.13 -7.45 -11.44
C ARG A 345 27.61 -7.20 -10.02
N LYS A 346 28.75 -7.78 -9.63
CA LYS A 346 29.33 -7.58 -8.29
C LYS A 346 29.78 -6.13 -8.12
N GLU A 347 30.49 -5.60 -9.10
CA GLU A 347 30.94 -4.20 -9.11
C GLU A 347 29.77 -3.22 -9.14
N TYR A 348 28.76 -3.47 -10.00
CA TYR A 348 27.54 -2.67 -10.09
C TYR A 348 26.86 -2.56 -8.72
N ARG A 349 26.68 -3.68 -8.01
CA ARG A 349 26.05 -3.71 -6.68
C ARG A 349 26.83 -2.93 -5.63
N GLU A 350 28.16 -2.95 -5.70
CA GLU A 350 29.01 -2.22 -4.75
C GLU A 350 28.91 -0.71 -4.95
N ARG A 351 29.02 -0.26 -6.21
CA ARG A 351 28.84 1.15 -6.58
C ARG A 351 27.42 1.64 -6.29
N GLU A 352 26.41 0.85 -6.63
CA GLU A 352 25.00 1.14 -6.36
C GLU A 352 24.75 1.28 -4.86
N ARG A 353 25.28 0.35 -4.04
CA ARG A 353 25.13 0.43 -2.58
C ARG A 353 25.71 1.72 -2.00
N LYS A 354 26.88 2.16 -2.48
CA LYS A 354 27.48 3.42 -2.04
C LYS A 354 26.62 4.62 -2.43
N CYS A 355 26.20 4.70 -3.69
CA CYS A 355 25.33 5.76 -4.20
C CYS A 355 24.00 5.83 -3.41
N VAL A 356 23.36 4.68 -3.19
CA VAL A 356 22.13 4.58 -2.38
C VAL A 356 22.37 5.06 -0.95
N GLY A 357 23.48 4.67 -0.33
CA GLY A 357 23.85 5.12 1.01
C GLY A 357 24.01 6.64 1.09
N ASP A 358 24.70 7.25 0.12
CA ASP A 358 24.91 8.70 0.06
C ASP A 358 23.59 9.46 -0.15
N LEU A 359 22.72 8.97 -1.04
CA LEU A 359 21.40 9.56 -1.29
C LEU A 359 20.49 9.48 -0.04
N VAL A 360 20.44 8.31 0.60
CA VAL A 360 19.63 8.09 1.81
C VAL A 360 20.16 8.95 2.96
N GLY A 361 21.48 8.95 3.19
CA GLY A 361 22.13 9.73 4.26
C GLY A 361 22.01 11.24 4.06
N GLY A 362 22.04 11.72 2.81
CA GLY A 362 21.85 13.13 2.47
C GLY A 362 20.41 13.63 2.58
N SER A 363 19.43 12.72 2.62
CA SER A 363 18.01 13.07 2.64
C SER A 363 17.51 13.45 4.04
N LYS A 364 16.74 14.55 4.12
CA LYS A 364 16.09 15.03 5.35
C LYS A 364 14.74 14.38 5.59
N VAL A 365 14.03 14.07 4.51
CA VAL A 365 12.76 13.34 4.53
C VAL A 365 12.88 12.12 3.63
N VAL A 366 12.69 10.94 4.20
CA VAL A 366 12.60 9.70 3.44
C VAL A 366 11.14 9.25 3.47
N LEU A 367 10.59 8.88 2.32
CA LEU A 367 9.19 8.48 2.15
C LEU A 367 9.12 7.06 1.61
N ALA A 368 8.39 6.18 2.26
CA ALA A 368 8.27 4.78 1.86
C ALA A 368 6.90 4.21 2.22
N THR A 369 6.47 3.11 1.62
CA THR A 369 5.38 2.33 2.24
C THR A 369 5.88 1.70 3.53
N LEU A 370 4.98 1.34 4.46
CA LEU A 370 5.35 0.62 5.70
C LEU A 370 6.24 -0.60 5.42
N HIS A 371 5.88 -1.37 4.39
CA HIS A 371 6.71 -2.48 3.91
C HIS A 371 8.02 -2.00 3.31
N GLY A 372 8.00 -0.97 2.46
CA GLY A 372 9.17 -0.40 1.80
C GLY A 372 10.23 0.09 2.79
N ALA A 373 9.82 0.56 3.97
CA ALA A 373 10.73 0.99 5.03
C ALA A 373 11.62 -0.14 5.57
N GLY A 374 11.20 -1.40 5.45
CA GLY A 374 12.01 -2.58 5.78
C GLY A 374 13.00 -2.99 4.68
N GLY A 375 13.15 -2.18 3.64
CA GLY A 375 14.10 -2.40 2.55
C GLY A 375 15.55 -2.35 3.02
N HIS A 376 16.43 -3.05 2.31
CA HIS A 376 17.86 -3.07 2.62
C HIS A 376 18.50 -1.67 2.54
N GLN A 377 17.90 -0.76 1.77
CA GLN A 377 18.35 0.62 1.59
C GLN A 377 18.28 1.45 2.87
N LEU A 378 17.36 1.11 3.80
CA LEU A 378 17.24 1.78 5.11
C LEU A 378 17.84 0.99 6.26
N ARG A 379 18.57 -0.08 5.95
CA ARG A 379 19.18 -0.91 6.99
C ARG A 379 20.20 -0.08 7.77
N ASN A 380 20.05 -0.07 9.09
CA ASN A 380 20.87 0.69 10.04
C ASN A 380 20.67 2.22 10.02
N GLU A 381 19.77 2.73 9.18
CA GLU A 381 19.38 4.14 9.23
C GLU A 381 18.60 4.44 10.50
N LYS A 382 18.82 5.64 11.05
CA LYS A 382 18.09 6.16 12.20
C LYS A 382 17.37 7.44 11.82
N PHE A 383 16.16 7.59 12.35
CA PHE A 383 15.31 8.75 12.14
C PHE A 383 14.91 9.34 13.49
N ASP A 384 14.82 10.66 13.57
CA ASP A 384 14.34 11.31 14.79
C ASP A 384 12.84 11.02 14.99
N VAL A 385 12.08 11.06 13.89
CA VAL A 385 10.62 10.92 13.88
C VAL A 385 10.18 10.02 12.74
N VAL A 386 9.29 9.07 13.05
CA VAL A 386 8.51 8.33 12.06
C VAL A 386 7.09 8.90 12.03
N ILE A 387 6.61 9.28 10.85
CA ILE A 387 5.22 9.68 10.64
C ILE A 387 4.54 8.55 9.86
N ILE A 388 3.41 8.06 10.36
CA ILE A 388 2.59 7.05 9.67
C ILE A 388 1.27 7.70 9.29
N ASP A 389 1.06 7.96 8.01
CA ASP A 389 -0.25 8.36 7.46
C ASP A 389 -1.11 7.12 7.20
N GLU A 390 -2.42 7.27 7.33
CA GLU A 390 -3.40 6.17 7.30
C GLU A 390 -3.05 5.01 8.26
N ALA A 391 -2.58 5.34 9.46
CA ALA A 391 -2.20 4.36 10.48
C ALA A 391 -3.35 3.44 10.92
N SER A 392 -4.60 3.90 10.78
CA SER A 392 -5.82 3.12 11.07
C SER A 392 -6.19 2.11 9.97
N GLN A 393 -5.53 2.15 8.82
CA GLN A 393 -5.70 1.15 7.74
C GLN A 393 -4.53 0.15 7.70
N ALA A 394 -3.59 0.24 8.64
CA ALA A 394 -2.40 -0.57 8.67
C ALA A 394 -2.44 -1.63 9.77
N LEU A 395 -1.92 -2.83 9.47
CA LEU A 395 -1.67 -3.83 10.50
C LEU A 395 -0.61 -3.30 11.47
N GLU A 396 -0.80 -3.53 12.77
CA GLU A 396 0.17 -3.08 13.76
C GLU A 396 1.57 -3.67 13.52
N ALA A 397 1.67 -4.93 13.11
CA ALA A 397 2.94 -5.57 12.76
C ALA A 397 3.69 -4.88 11.62
N GLN A 398 2.97 -4.24 10.68
CA GLN A 398 3.57 -3.44 9.60
C GLN A 398 4.12 -2.12 10.12
N CYS A 399 3.39 -1.46 11.02
CA CYS A 399 3.84 -0.21 11.65
C CYS A 399 5.17 -0.39 12.39
N TRP A 400 5.40 -1.54 13.03
CA TRP A 400 6.65 -1.82 13.73
C TRP A 400 7.89 -1.86 12.84
N VAL A 401 7.73 -2.06 11.51
CA VAL A 401 8.87 -2.08 10.57
C VAL A 401 9.65 -0.76 10.61
N PRO A 402 9.05 0.42 10.34
CA PRO A 402 9.75 1.70 10.49
C PRO A 402 9.97 2.12 11.95
N LEU A 403 9.09 1.78 12.90
CA LEU A 403 9.18 2.30 14.28
C LEU A 403 10.48 1.90 14.98
N LEU A 404 11.05 0.73 14.67
CA LEU A 404 12.33 0.28 15.25
C LEU A 404 13.55 1.14 14.83
N SER A 405 13.38 2.02 13.83
CA SER A 405 14.43 2.94 13.37
C SER A 405 14.35 4.33 14.02
N ALA A 406 13.33 4.60 14.85
CA ALA A 406 13.08 5.92 15.41
C ALA A 406 12.90 5.94 16.93
N SER A 407 12.90 7.15 17.48
CA SER A 407 12.66 7.44 18.91
C SER A 407 11.32 8.13 19.18
N LYS A 408 10.63 8.57 18.12
CA LYS A 408 9.33 9.26 18.19
C LYS A 408 8.45 8.81 17.03
N ALA A 409 7.15 8.71 17.27
CA ALA A 409 6.15 8.45 16.25
C ALA A 409 5.03 9.48 16.24
N VAL A 410 4.55 9.80 15.04
CA VAL A 410 3.28 10.51 14.84
C VAL A 410 2.40 9.64 13.95
N CYS A 411 1.28 9.15 14.49
CA CYS A 411 0.34 8.35 13.72
C CYS A 411 -0.86 9.22 13.36
N ALA A 412 -1.09 9.39 12.06
CA ALA A 412 -2.25 10.07 11.53
C ALA A 412 -3.20 9.05 10.90
N GLY A 413 -4.49 9.22 11.15
CA GLY A 413 -5.50 8.31 10.61
C GLY A 413 -6.89 8.62 11.12
N ASP A 414 -7.81 7.75 10.78
CA ASP A 414 -9.17 7.77 11.30
C ASP A 414 -9.60 6.35 11.66
N HIS A 415 -9.54 6.05 12.95
CA HIS A 415 -9.94 4.76 13.50
C HIS A 415 -11.44 4.44 13.41
N LEU A 416 -12.25 5.41 12.95
CA LEU A 416 -13.68 5.22 12.70
C LEU A 416 -13.99 4.94 11.22
N GLN A 417 -12.96 4.92 10.36
CA GLN A 417 -13.05 4.47 8.97
C GLN A 417 -12.65 2.98 8.86
N LEU A 418 -12.51 2.48 7.62
CA LEU A 418 -12.23 1.08 7.35
C LEU A 418 -10.93 0.60 8.04
N PRO A 419 -10.97 -0.52 8.78
CA PRO A 419 -9.77 -1.18 9.30
C PRO A 419 -8.99 -1.88 8.18
N PRO A 420 -7.78 -2.40 8.45
CA PRO A 420 -7.08 -3.27 7.50
C PRO A 420 -7.93 -4.49 7.11
N THR A 421 -7.95 -4.84 5.83
CA THR A 421 -8.68 -6.01 5.32
C THR A 421 -7.98 -7.31 5.71
N ILE A 422 -8.68 -8.18 6.43
CA ILE A 422 -8.17 -9.48 6.91
C ILE A 422 -8.99 -10.62 6.30
N LYS A 423 -8.37 -11.48 5.49
CA LYS A 423 -9.04 -12.62 4.85
C LYS A 423 -9.36 -13.72 5.84
N SER A 424 -8.50 -13.94 6.82
CA SER A 424 -8.71 -14.98 7.84
C SER A 424 -9.81 -14.66 8.85
N SER A 425 -10.44 -13.48 8.80
CA SER A 425 -11.57 -13.13 9.69
C SER A 425 -12.74 -14.12 9.56
N ASN A 426 -12.91 -14.75 8.39
CA ASN A 426 -13.95 -15.78 8.15
C ASN A 426 -13.52 -17.21 8.54
N SER A 427 -12.27 -17.41 8.99
CA SER A 427 -11.76 -18.74 9.35
C SER A 427 -12.20 -19.15 10.76
N LYS A 428 -12.93 -20.26 10.86
CA LYS A 428 -13.37 -20.88 12.13
C LYS A 428 -12.24 -21.60 12.91
N THR A 429 -11.00 -21.56 12.41
CA THR A 429 -9.87 -22.27 13.04
C THR A 429 -9.36 -21.50 14.28
N ALA A 430 -9.29 -22.20 15.41
CA ALA A 430 -8.76 -21.66 16.66
C ALA A 430 -7.27 -21.26 16.51
N LEU A 431 -6.91 -20.09 17.05
CA LEU A 431 -5.54 -19.61 17.09
C LEU A 431 -4.67 -20.53 17.96
N LYS A 432 -3.66 -21.16 17.36
CA LYS A 432 -2.64 -21.94 18.07
C LYS A 432 -1.29 -21.24 17.95
N LEU A 433 -0.57 -21.12 19.05
CA LEU A 433 0.84 -20.72 19.03
C LEU A 433 1.67 -21.89 18.46
N ARG A 434 2.81 -21.60 17.82
CA ARG A 434 3.73 -22.63 17.32
C ARG A 434 4.39 -23.38 18.48
N ASP A 435 4.77 -24.64 18.26
CA ASP A 435 5.58 -25.41 19.21
C ASP A 435 6.89 -24.66 19.53
N GLY A 436 7.16 -24.46 20.82
CA GLY A 436 8.31 -23.68 21.32
C GLY A 436 8.02 -22.21 21.67
N MET A 437 6.76 -21.76 21.56
CA MET A 437 6.31 -20.45 22.07
C MET A 437 5.69 -20.59 23.46
N ASP A 438 6.33 -20.01 24.49
CA ASP A 438 5.75 -19.95 25.83
C ASP A 438 4.64 -18.89 25.90
N GLY A 439 3.49 -19.22 26.49
CA GLY A 439 2.40 -18.29 26.79
C GLY A 439 1.05 -18.64 26.15
N LYS A 440 0.05 -17.78 26.37
CA LYS A 440 -1.26 -17.83 25.70
C LYS A 440 -1.40 -16.60 24.79
N PRO A 441 -2.07 -16.70 23.63
CA PRO A 441 -2.38 -15.54 22.81
C PRO A 441 -3.07 -14.45 23.65
N ILE A 442 -2.66 -13.19 23.46
CA ILE A 442 -3.25 -12.07 24.20
C ILE A 442 -4.73 -11.93 23.80
N LYS A 443 -5.61 -12.04 24.78
CA LYS A 443 -7.06 -11.96 24.56
C LYS A 443 -7.44 -10.57 24.04
N GLY A 444 -8.17 -10.52 22.93
CA GLY A 444 -8.65 -9.27 22.33
C GLY A 444 -7.70 -8.61 21.32
N LEU A 445 -6.47 -9.14 21.17
CA LEU A 445 -5.58 -8.73 20.08
C LEU A 445 -5.93 -9.49 18.80
N THR A 446 -6.31 -8.75 17.77
CA THR A 446 -6.65 -9.25 16.43
C THR A 446 -5.81 -8.49 15.39
N LEU A 447 -5.79 -8.96 14.14
CA LEU A 447 -5.15 -8.21 13.05
C LEU A 447 -5.89 -6.91 12.68
N GLU A 448 -7.19 -6.82 13.00
CA GLU A 448 -8.01 -5.62 12.81
C GLU A 448 -7.68 -4.54 13.84
N THR A 449 -7.14 -4.89 15.01
CA THR A 449 -6.69 -3.91 16.01
C THR A 449 -5.45 -3.20 15.49
N THR A 450 -5.60 -1.94 15.09
CA THR A 450 -4.49 -1.13 14.56
C THR A 450 -3.60 -0.62 15.68
N LEU A 451 -2.39 -0.14 15.33
CA LEU A 451 -1.54 0.57 16.27
C LEU A 451 -2.27 1.79 16.87
N PHE A 452 -3.05 2.50 16.05
CA PHE A 452 -3.81 3.68 16.47
C PHE A 452 -4.82 3.31 17.56
N ASP A 453 -5.62 2.26 17.33
CA ASP A 453 -6.64 1.77 18.26
C ASP A 453 -6.02 1.33 19.58
N ARG A 454 -4.94 0.55 19.52
CA ARG A 454 -4.29 0.02 20.72
C ARG A 454 -3.70 1.14 21.58
N LEU A 455 -3.00 2.10 20.97
CA LEU A 455 -2.40 3.21 21.71
C LEU A 455 -3.47 4.14 22.30
N LEU A 456 -4.56 4.40 21.57
CA LEU A 456 -5.68 5.18 22.08
C LEU A 456 -6.39 4.47 23.24
N ALA A 457 -6.58 3.15 23.16
CA ALA A 457 -7.17 2.36 24.25
C ALA A 457 -6.28 2.31 25.50
N LEU A 458 -4.95 2.31 25.31
CA LEU A 458 -3.96 2.21 26.38
C LEU A 458 -3.73 3.54 27.11
N HIS A 459 -3.54 4.63 26.36
CA HIS A 459 -3.15 5.95 26.92
C HIS A 459 -4.30 6.97 26.97
N GLY A 460 -5.43 6.64 26.36
CA GLY A 460 -6.60 7.51 26.31
C GLY A 460 -6.42 8.75 25.42
N PRO A 461 -7.33 9.73 25.51
CA PRO A 461 -7.35 10.89 24.62
C PRO A 461 -6.19 11.87 24.83
N SER A 462 -5.39 11.69 25.88
CA SER A 462 -4.25 12.57 26.20
C SER A 462 -3.19 12.63 25.08
N ILE A 463 -3.01 11.52 24.35
CA ILE A 463 -2.07 11.42 23.24
C ILE A 463 -2.67 11.80 21.88
N LYS A 464 -3.94 12.24 21.82
CA LYS A 464 -4.72 12.45 20.60
C LYS A 464 -5.08 13.92 20.40
N ARG A 465 -5.03 14.39 19.14
CA ARG A 465 -5.72 15.60 18.68
C ARG A 465 -6.57 15.30 17.46
N MET A 466 -7.79 15.82 17.46
CA MET A 466 -8.76 15.61 16.38
C MET A 466 -8.90 16.88 15.56
N LEU A 467 -8.81 16.76 14.24
CA LEU A 467 -9.11 17.83 13.31
C LEU A 467 -10.63 17.95 13.17
N THR A 468 -11.17 19.17 13.25
CA THR A 468 -12.62 19.38 13.38
C THR A 468 -13.25 20.06 12.18
N THR A 469 -12.52 20.91 11.45
CA THR A 469 -13.05 21.63 10.28
C THR A 469 -12.85 20.80 9.01
N GLN A 470 -13.93 20.47 8.30
CA GLN A 470 -13.90 19.70 7.05
C GLN A 470 -14.21 20.58 5.82
N TYR A 471 -13.56 20.25 4.71
CA TYR A 471 -13.54 21.02 3.46
C TYR A 471 -14.02 20.18 2.25
N ARG A 472 -14.86 19.17 2.47
CA ARG A 472 -15.34 18.25 1.41
C ARG A 472 -16.86 18.25 1.26
N MET A 473 -17.58 18.04 2.35
CA MET A 473 -19.01 17.72 2.32
C MET A 473 -19.87 18.97 2.55
N HIS A 474 -21.03 19.00 1.89
CA HIS A 474 -22.12 19.91 2.26
C HIS A 474 -22.54 19.70 3.72
N GLY A 475 -23.02 20.75 4.39
CA GLY A 475 -23.39 20.70 5.82
C GLY A 475 -24.45 19.63 6.15
N LYS A 476 -25.47 19.47 5.28
CA LYS A 476 -26.49 18.39 5.41
C LYS A 476 -25.88 16.98 5.35
N ILE A 477 -24.91 16.75 4.44
CA ILE A 477 -24.24 15.44 4.29
C ILE A 477 -23.33 15.16 5.49
N MET A 478 -22.53 16.16 5.90
CA MET A 478 -21.59 16.04 7.02
C MET A 478 -22.28 15.74 8.35
N ARG A 479 -23.50 16.23 8.55
CA ARG A 479 -24.20 16.15 9.85
C ARG A 479 -24.36 14.71 10.33
N PHE A 480 -24.78 13.79 9.45
CA PHE A 480 -24.99 12.39 9.83
C PHE A 480 -23.69 11.71 10.33
N PRO A 481 -22.57 11.68 9.56
CA PRO A 481 -21.31 11.16 10.09
C PRO A 481 -20.83 11.88 11.35
N SER A 482 -21.01 13.22 11.42
CA SER A 482 -20.59 14.01 12.59
C SER A 482 -21.27 13.55 13.87
N ASP A 483 -22.60 13.39 13.83
CA ASP A 483 -23.42 13.05 15.00
C ASP A 483 -23.22 11.58 15.40
N GLU A 484 -23.19 10.66 14.44
CA GLU A 484 -23.11 9.21 14.72
C GLU A 484 -21.69 8.73 15.08
N LEU A 485 -20.65 9.33 14.49
CA LEU A 485 -19.28 8.81 14.61
C LEU A 485 -18.35 9.78 15.36
N TYR A 486 -18.56 11.08 15.27
CA TYR A 486 -17.58 12.09 15.67
C TYR A 486 -18.06 13.01 16.80
N GLU A 487 -19.01 12.56 17.62
CA GLU A 487 -19.52 13.28 18.80
C GLU A 487 -20.00 14.71 18.47
N SER A 488 -20.56 14.92 17.28
CA SER A 488 -20.99 16.21 16.75
C SER A 488 -19.89 17.28 16.67
N LYS A 489 -18.61 16.89 16.60
CA LYS A 489 -17.47 17.82 16.58
C LYS A 489 -17.08 18.33 15.20
N LEU A 490 -17.63 17.78 14.10
CA LEU A 490 -17.26 18.24 12.76
C LEU A 490 -17.96 19.55 12.40
N VAL A 491 -17.21 20.45 11.77
CA VAL A 491 -17.69 21.74 11.28
C VAL A 491 -17.38 21.85 9.80
N ALA A 492 -18.40 22.16 8.99
CA ALA A 492 -18.20 22.41 7.56
C ALA A 492 -17.60 23.81 7.36
N ALA A 493 -16.47 23.90 6.66
CA ALA A 493 -15.91 25.17 6.24
C ALA A 493 -16.90 25.94 5.35
N ASP A 494 -16.89 27.28 5.43
CA ASP A 494 -17.85 28.12 4.70
C ASP A 494 -17.86 27.85 3.20
N ALA A 495 -16.70 27.53 2.62
CA ALA A 495 -16.54 27.22 1.19
C ALA A 495 -17.30 25.95 0.72
N VAL A 496 -17.66 25.04 1.63
CA VAL A 496 -18.37 23.79 1.28
C VAL A 496 -19.71 23.65 1.97
N LYS A 497 -19.97 24.42 3.03
CA LYS A 497 -21.14 24.27 3.90
C LYS A 497 -22.47 24.30 3.16
N ALA A 498 -22.58 25.13 2.13
CA ALA A 498 -23.79 25.34 1.32
C ALA A 498 -23.66 24.91 -0.15
N ARG A 499 -22.52 24.34 -0.56
CA ARG A 499 -22.20 24.06 -1.98
C ARG A 499 -23.12 22.98 -2.58
N LEU A 500 -23.78 23.31 -3.69
CA LEU A 500 -24.62 22.40 -4.48
C LEU A 500 -24.02 22.08 -5.86
N LEU A 501 -24.58 21.09 -6.57
CA LEU A 501 -24.12 20.70 -7.91
C LEU A 501 -24.33 21.81 -8.95
N LYS A 502 -25.42 22.58 -8.85
CA LYS A 502 -25.69 23.72 -9.72
C LYS A 502 -24.72 24.91 -9.55
N GLU A 503 -23.93 24.90 -8.48
CA GLU A 503 -22.98 25.98 -8.11
C GLU A 503 -21.54 25.62 -8.47
N LEU A 504 -21.34 24.60 -9.32
CA LEU A 504 -20.03 24.26 -9.84
C LEU A 504 -19.51 25.35 -10.78
N GLU A 505 -18.20 25.34 -11.03
CA GLU A 505 -17.52 26.35 -11.86
C GLU A 505 -17.90 26.28 -13.36
N TYR A 506 -18.73 25.32 -13.73
CA TYR A 506 -19.23 25.10 -15.08
C TYR A 506 -20.76 24.96 -15.07
N GLU A 507 -21.38 25.19 -16.24
CA GLU A 507 -22.83 25.19 -16.36
C GLU A 507 -23.44 23.82 -16.02
N VAL A 508 -24.34 23.83 -15.05
CA VAL A 508 -25.17 22.69 -14.64
C VAL A 508 -26.60 23.21 -14.45
N GLU A 509 -27.58 22.52 -15.04
CA GLU A 509 -28.98 22.91 -14.97
C GLU A 509 -29.51 22.83 -13.53
N ASP A 510 -30.34 23.80 -13.13
CA ASP A 510 -31.01 23.81 -11.81
C ASP A 510 -32.29 22.96 -11.87
N ASN A 511 -32.26 21.79 -11.24
CA ASN A 511 -33.37 20.86 -11.18
C ASN A 511 -33.36 20.08 -9.84
N GLU A 512 -34.34 19.20 -9.63
CA GLU A 512 -34.49 18.42 -8.39
C GLU A 512 -33.29 17.50 -8.09
N ASP A 513 -32.56 17.05 -9.12
CA ASP A 513 -31.38 16.20 -8.97
C ASP A 513 -30.10 17.03 -8.62
N THR A 514 -30.08 18.34 -8.91
CA THR A 514 -28.87 19.21 -8.76
C THR A 514 -28.97 20.26 -7.65
N ASN A 515 -30.18 20.52 -7.14
CA ASN A 515 -30.44 21.52 -6.09
C ASN A 515 -30.57 20.93 -4.67
N GLU A 516 -30.64 19.61 -4.54
CA GLU A 516 -30.59 18.93 -3.24
C GLU A 516 -29.26 18.17 -3.05
N PRO A 517 -28.60 18.31 -1.89
CA PRO A 517 -27.31 17.66 -1.63
C PRO A 517 -27.45 16.20 -1.18
N LEU A 518 -28.66 15.71 -0.92
CA LEU A 518 -28.91 14.34 -0.49
C LEU A 518 -30.27 13.86 -1.01
N ILE A 519 -30.25 12.78 -1.78
CA ILE A 519 -31.43 12.12 -2.33
C ILE A 519 -31.38 10.66 -1.90
N PHE A 520 -32.47 10.15 -1.33
CA PHE A 520 -32.62 8.73 -0.97
C PHE A 520 -33.77 8.14 -1.79
N ILE A 521 -33.45 7.20 -2.69
CA ILE A 521 -34.43 6.50 -3.52
C ILE A 521 -34.68 5.14 -2.87
N ASP A 522 -35.85 4.98 -2.25
CA ASP A 522 -36.25 3.71 -1.65
C ASP A 522 -36.74 2.74 -2.72
N THR A 523 -36.11 1.56 -2.80
CA THR A 523 -36.48 0.48 -3.73
C THR A 523 -37.42 -0.55 -3.09
N GLN A 524 -37.77 -0.39 -1.80
CA GLN A 524 -38.67 -1.28 -1.10
C GLN A 524 -40.05 -1.32 -1.77
N GLY A 525 -40.55 -2.54 -2.02
CA GLY A 525 -41.84 -2.77 -2.68
C GLY A 525 -41.78 -2.77 -4.21
N GLY A 526 -40.61 -2.50 -4.82
CA GLY A 526 -40.35 -2.72 -6.24
C GLY A 526 -39.77 -4.12 -6.54
N ASP A 527 -39.58 -4.42 -7.83
CA ASP A 527 -38.93 -5.65 -8.31
C ASP A 527 -37.41 -5.44 -8.44
N PHE A 528 -36.71 -5.41 -7.30
CA PHE A 528 -35.26 -5.23 -7.22
C PHE A 528 -34.58 -6.43 -6.54
N PRO A 529 -34.58 -7.62 -7.16
CA PRO A 529 -34.07 -8.83 -6.53
C PRO A 529 -32.54 -8.84 -6.44
N GLU A 530 -32.03 -9.22 -5.26
CA GLU A 530 -30.61 -9.54 -5.07
C GLU A 530 -30.31 -10.94 -5.64
N ARG A 531 -29.16 -11.10 -6.30
CA ARG A 531 -28.65 -12.35 -6.84
C ARG A 531 -27.26 -12.67 -6.31
N SER A 532 -26.96 -13.96 -6.20
CA SER A 532 -25.61 -14.49 -6.00
C SER A 532 -25.16 -15.33 -7.20
N GLU A 533 -23.86 -15.56 -7.39
CA GLU A 533 -23.35 -16.44 -8.47
C GLU A 533 -23.88 -17.89 -8.38
N GLU A 534 -24.36 -18.31 -7.21
CA GLU A 534 -24.96 -19.64 -7.02
C GLU A 534 -26.39 -19.74 -7.55
N ASP A 535 -27.07 -18.60 -7.72
CA ASP A 535 -28.46 -18.51 -8.18
C ASP A 535 -28.60 -18.58 -9.72
N ASP A 536 -27.49 -18.48 -10.45
CA ASP A 536 -27.46 -18.68 -11.91
C ASP A 536 -27.67 -20.16 -12.26
N ALA A 537 -28.91 -20.47 -12.65
CA ALA A 537 -29.43 -21.80 -12.95
C ALA A 537 -28.72 -22.57 -14.08
N ASP A 538 -27.78 -21.95 -14.81
CA ASP A 538 -27.02 -22.59 -15.90
C ASP A 538 -25.65 -23.14 -15.45
N SER A 539 -25.29 -22.99 -14.16
CA SER A 539 -24.06 -23.54 -13.60
C SER A 539 -24.21 -25.03 -13.26
N THR A 540 -24.11 -25.90 -14.26
CA THR A 540 -23.97 -27.38 -14.10
C THR A 540 -22.69 -27.83 -13.34
N LYS A 541 -22.03 -26.94 -12.58
CA LYS A 541 -20.76 -27.20 -11.87
C LYS A 541 -20.85 -26.77 -10.41
N LYS A 542 -21.67 -27.47 -9.62
CA LYS A 542 -21.77 -27.42 -8.14
C LYS A 542 -20.47 -27.80 -7.38
N GLY A 543 -19.32 -27.30 -7.78
CA GLY A 543 -18.04 -27.67 -7.14
C GLY A 543 -16.81 -26.90 -7.61
N LYS A 544 -16.96 -25.86 -8.44
CA LYS A 544 -15.86 -24.91 -8.66
C LYS A 544 -15.97 -23.82 -7.61
N ALA A 545 -14.88 -23.55 -6.88
CA ALA A 545 -14.79 -22.39 -6.01
C ALA A 545 -15.19 -21.14 -6.83
N SER A 546 -16.19 -20.40 -6.34
CA SER A 546 -16.69 -19.19 -6.99
C SER A 546 -15.54 -18.22 -7.25
N LEU A 547 -15.62 -17.53 -8.40
CA LEU A 547 -14.63 -16.54 -8.82
C LEU A 547 -14.75 -15.24 -8.02
N HIS A 548 -15.96 -14.93 -7.54
CA HIS A 548 -16.27 -13.72 -6.77
C HIS A 548 -16.62 -14.00 -5.29
N GLY A 549 -16.61 -15.26 -4.85
CA GLY A 549 -16.99 -15.66 -3.49
C GLY A 549 -18.46 -15.40 -3.19
N ASP A 550 -18.80 -15.14 -1.91
CA ASP A 550 -20.16 -14.82 -1.44
C ASP A 550 -20.62 -13.38 -1.81
N SER A 551 -20.18 -12.85 -2.96
CA SER A 551 -20.56 -11.50 -3.42
C SER A 551 -21.97 -11.49 -4.01
N LYS A 552 -22.61 -10.32 -4.02
CA LYS A 552 -24.02 -10.12 -4.36
C LYS A 552 -24.18 -9.02 -5.41
N SER A 553 -25.22 -9.12 -6.23
CA SER A 553 -25.58 -8.10 -7.22
C SER A 553 -27.09 -7.86 -7.28
N ASN A 554 -27.48 -6.71 -7.80
CA ASN A 554 -28.85 -6.28 -8.06
C ASN A 554 -28.87 -5.49 -9.38
N GLU A 555 -29.29 -6.15 -10.46
CA GLU A 555 -29.33 -5.57 -11.81
C GLU A 555 -30.27 -4.37 -11.90
N MET A 556 -31.37 -4.40 -11.16
CA MET A 556 -32.38 -3.35 -11.21
C MET A 556 -31.92 -2.09 -10.47
N GLU A 557 -31.19 -2.23 -9.36
CA GLU A 557 -30.51 -1.10 -8.72
C GLU A 557 -29.45 -0.51 -9.65
N ALA A 558 -28.68 -1.34 -10.35
CA ALA A 558 -27.71 -0.86 -11.32
C ALA A 558 -28.37 -0.07 -12.46
N ALA A 559 -29.52 -0.55 -12.96
CA ALA A 559 -30.29 0.15 -13.99
C ALA A 559 -30.82 1.51 -13.50
N LEU A 560 -31.31 1.58 -12.25
CA LEU A 560 -31.77 2.81 -11.60
C LEU A 560 -30.62 3.82 -11.42
N VAL A 561 -29.48 3.38 -10.89
CA VAL A 561 -28.28 4.22 -10.72
C VAL A 561 -27.82 4.74 -12.08
N ARG A 562 -27.75 3.89 -13.10
CA ARG A 562 -27.41 4.30 -14.47
C ARG A 562 -28.34 5.40 -14.98
N GLN A 563 -29.65 5.29 -14.75
CA GLN A 563 -30.61 6.30 -15.16
C GLN A 563 -30.41 7.62 -14.43
N HIS A 564 -30.16 7.60 -13.12
CA HIS A 564 -29.89 8.82 -12.35
C HIS A 564 -28.58 9.50 -12.78
N VAL A 565 -27.50 8.72 -12.96
CA VAL A 565 -26.23 9.24 -13.48
C VAL A 565 -26.41 9.85 -14.87
N ALA A 566 -27.18 9.21 -15.75
CA ALA A 566 -27.48 9.78 -17.07
C ALA A 566 -28.19 11.13 -16.95
N ARG A 567 -29.19 11.28 -16.07
CA ARG A 567 -29.85 12.57 -15.84
C ARG A 567 -28.91 13.65 -15.32
N LEU A 568 -27.99 13.31 -14.41
CA LEU A 568 -26.99 14.26 -13.92
C LEU A 568 -26.05 14.72 -15.05
N VAL A 569 -25.62 13.81 -15.92
CA VAL A 569 -24.78 14.12 -17.07
C VAL A 569 -25.54 14.96 -18.10
N ASP A 570 -26.80 14.62 -18.38
CA ASP A 570 -27.68 15.38 -19.28
C ASP A 570 -27.92 16.80 -18.76
N ALA A 571 -27.98 16.99 -17.43
CA ALA A 571 -28.05 18.29 -16.77
C ALA A 571 -26.71 19.07 -16.79
N GLY A 572 -25.65 18.55 -17.42
CA GLY A 572 -24.37 19.23 -17.60
C GLY A 572 -23.24 18.78 -16.66
N LEU A 573 -23.49 17.84 -15.73
CA LEU A 573 -22.45 17.34 -14.83
C LEU A 573 -21.41 16.50 -15.60
N LYS A 574 -20.12 16.75 -15.36
CA LYS A 574 -19.06 15.97 -16.00
C LYS A 574 -19.01 14.57 -15.39
N ALA A 575 -18.90 13.54 -16.22
CA ALA A 575 -18.80 12.16 -15.76
C ALA A 575 -17.63 11.92 -14.80
N ASP A 576 -16.50 12.63 -15.00
CA ASP A 576 -15.32 12.55 -14.14
C ASP A 576 -15.55 13.09 -12.71
N ASP A 577 -16.61 13.88 -12.50
CA ASP A 577 -17.01 14.40 -11.18
C ASP A 577 -18.02 13.47 -10.47
N ILE A 578 -18.39 12.34 -11.09
CA ILE A 578 -19.35 11.36 -10.56
C ILE A 578 -18.61 10.07 -10.18
N ALA A 579 -18.91 9.54 -8.98
CA ALA A 579 -18.45 8.22 -8.57
C ALA A 579 -19.62 7.35 -8.09
N VAL A 580 -19.73 6.15 -8.65
CA VAL A 580 -20.67 5.12 -8.17
C VAL A 580 -19.91 4.19 -7.23
N VAL A 581 -20.46 3.96 -6.03
CA VAL A 581 -19.83 3.14 -4.99
C VAL A 581 -20.83 2.09 -4.51
N THR A 582 -20.37 0.84 -4.41
CA THR A 582 -21.14 -0.30 -3.89
C THR A 582 -20.25 -1.17 -3.00
N PRO A 583 -20.79 -1.80 -1.94
CA PRO A 583 -20.01 -2.67 -1.06
C PRO A 583 -19.66 -4.03 -1.68
N TYR A 584 -20.32 -4.46 -2.76
CA TYR A 584 -20.15 -5.79 -3.33
C TYR A 584 -19.39 -5.75 -4.66
N ASN A 585 -18.33 -6.57 -4.76
CA ASN A 585 -17.53 -6.69 -5.98
C ASN A 585 -18.33 -7.17 -7.20
N ALA A 586 -19.36 -8.01 -7.01
CA ALA A 586 -20.23 -8.46 -8.10
C ALA A 586 -21.21 -7.37 -8.61
N GLN A 587 -21.43 -6.31 -7.82
CA GLN A 587 -22.27 -5.18 -8.20
C GLN A 587 -21.49 -4.10 -8.98
N VAL A 588 -20.16 -4.07 -8.82
CA VAL A 588 -19.25 -3.23 -9.62
C VAL A 588 -19.13 -3.83 -11.01
#